data_AF-R8CTL1-F1
#
_entry.id   AF-R8CTL1-F1
#
_cell.length_a   1.000
_cell.length_b   1.000
_cell.length_c   1.000
_cell.angle_alpha   90.00
_cell.angle_beta   90.00
_cell.angle_gamma   90.00
#
_symmetry.space_group_name_H-M   'P 1'
#
loop_
_entity.id
_entity.type
_entity.pdbx_description
1 polymer ?
#
loop_
_entity_poly.entity_id
_entity_poly.type
_entity_poly.pdbx_seq_one_letter_code
_entity_poly.pdbx_strand_id
1 'polypeptide(L)'
;MPRAVDVDKTKDENRKEEKVIEEKPKKEIVITGQKAEYITKLNSIEESLKKLDYLYENGITTEMKEVEVKRYDAWDQALNEIYAVLKKQLSTSEMNTLREKQREWITYRDRKAEEAWNKSGRGTLSGVATISSNANSTRERCYQLVEQYME
;
A
#
# COMPACT_ATOMS: atom_id res chain seq x y z
N MET A 1 43.52 -59.94 -47.42
CA MET A 1 43.72 -61.02 -46.43
C MET A 1 45.08 -60.83 -45.78
N PRO A 2 45.31 -61.19 -44.50
CA PRO A 2 44.41 -61.63 -43.40
C PRO A 2 44.53 -60.64 -42.19
N ARG A 3 43.88 -60.73 -41.01
CA ARG A 3 42.80 -61.49 -40.34
C ARG A 3 42.48 -60.70 -39.03
N ALA A 4 41.21 -60.43 -38.75
CA ALA A 4 40.40 -60.98 -37.64
C ALA A 4 40.68 -60.35 -36.25
N VAL A 5 39.78 -59.49 -35.74
CA VAL A 5 38.57 -59.78 -34.92
C VAL A 5 38.96 -60.03 -33.46
N ASP A 6 38.54 -59.14 -32.55
CA ASP A 6 37.65 -59.55 -31.46
C ASP A 6 36.87 -58.37 -30.88
N VAL A 7 35.58 -58.64 -30.74
CA VAL A 7 34.52 -57.85 -30.13
C VAL A 7 34.51 -58.19 -28.66
N ASP A 8 34.42 -57.20 -27.77
CA ASP A 8 33.60 -57.38 -26.58
C ASP A 8 32.86 -56.10 -26.18
N LYS A 9 31.59 -56.30 -25.87
CA LYS A 9 30.61 -55.33 -25.43
C LYS A 9 30.81 -55.11 -23.94
N THR A 10 30.77 -53.86 -23.49
CA THR A 10 30.04 -53.57 -22.25
C THR A 10 29.50 -52.15 -22.25
N LYS A 11 28.18 -52.14 -22.17
CA LYS A 11 27.23 -51.07 -22.01
C LYS A 11 27.42 -50.43 -20.63
N ASP A 12 27.55 -49.12 -20.54
CA ASP A 12 26.88 -48.38 -19.47
C ASP A 12 26.65 -46.92 -19.89
N GLU A 13 25.40 -46.65 -20.22
CA GLU A 13 24.84 -45.31 -20.30
C GLU A 13 24.77 -44.76 -18.88
N ASN A 14 25.36 -43.60 -18.60
CA ASN A 14 24.82 -42.80 -17.51
C ASN A 14 24.86 -41.31 -17.83
N ARG A 15 23.70 -40.86 -18.31
CA ARG A 15 23.25 -39.48 -18.37
C ARG A 15 23.50 -38.82 -17.02
N LYS A 16 24.41 -37.84 -16.97
CA LYS A 16 24.38 -36.86 -15.90
C LYS A 16 23.24 -35.90 -16.19
N GLU A 17 22.12 -36.17 -15.54
CA GLU A 17 20.97 -35.28 -15.46
C GLU A 17 21.42 -33.88 -15.02
N GLU A 18 21.38 -32.95 -15.96
CA GLU A 18 21.34 -31.52 -15.65
C GLU A 18 20.03 -31.27 -14.89
N LYS A 19 20.18 -31.17 -13.57
CA LYS A 19 19.11 -30.79 -12.67
C LYS A 19 18.67 -29.37 -13.04
N VAL A 20 17.59 -29.26 -13.80
CA VAL A 20 16.84 -28.01 -13.99
C VAL A 20 16.38 -27.57 -12.60
N ILE A 21 17.11 -26.60 -12.03
CA ILE A 21 16.64 -25.89 -10.86
C ILE A 21 15.60 -24.90 -11.39
N GLU A 22 14.33 -25.30 -11.36
CA GLU A 22 13.22 -24.36 -11.42
C GLU A 22 13.31 -23.45 -10.18
N GLU A 23 14.05 -22.35 -10.30
CA GLU A 23 13.97 -21.27 -9.32
C GLU A 23 12.72 -20.43 -9.57
N LYS A 24 11.63 -20.77 -8.87
CA LYS A 24 10.67 -19.84 -8.23
C LYS A 24 9.77 -20.66 -7.28
N PRO A 25 9.55 -20.20 -6.03
CA PRO A 25 8.93 -18.90 -5.76
C PRO A 25 9.55 -18.16 -4.57
N LYS A 26 10.50 -17.25 -4.81
CA LYS A 26 10.86 -16.22 -3.81
C LYS A 26 10.05 -14.93 -3.95
N LYS A 27 9.46 -14.68 -5.13
CA LYS A 27 8.65 -13.47 -5.36
C LYS A 27 7.29 -13.56 -4.66
N GLU A 28 6.52 -14.63 -4.81
CA GLU A 28 5.20 -14.75 -4.14
C GLU A 28 5.26 -14.69 -2.61
N ILE A 29 6.31 -15.24 -1.99
CA ILE A 29 6.46 -15.26 -0.52
C ILE A 29 6.84 -13.88 0.03
N VAL A 30 7.67 -13.11 -0.68
CA VAL A 30 8.05 -11.73 -0.30
C VAL A 30 6.90 -10.76 -0.57
N ILE A 31 6.12 -11.02 -1.60
CA ILE A 31 4.98 -10.18 -2.01
C ILE A 31 3.86 -10.32 -0.95
N THR A 32 3.39 -11.54 -0.65
CA THR A 32 2.31 -11.76 0.35
C THR A 32 2.60 -11.25 1.78
N GLY A 33 3.87 -11.11 2.16
CA GLY A 33 4.26 -10.46 3.43
C GLY A 33 4.07 -8.95 3.41
N GLN A 34 4.28 -8.30 2.27
CA GLN A 34 4.31 -6.85 2.16
C GLN A 34 2.94 -6.22 2.41
N LYS A 35 1.86 -6.82 1.90
CA LYS A 35 0.50 -6.38 2.24
C LYS A 35 0.25 -6.38 3.75
N ALA A 36 0.58 -7.49 4.42
CA ALA A 36 0.37 -7.62 5.86
C ALA A 36 1.19 -6.59 6.65
N GLU A 37 2.45 -6.37 6.26
CA GLU A 37 3.32 -5.33 6.85
C GLU A 37 2.69 -3.93 6.75
N TYR A 38 2.16 -3.56 5.58
CA TYR A 38 1.51 -2.26 5.40
C TYR A 38 0.20 -2.16 6.19
N ILE A 39 -0.62 -3.22 6.27
CA ILE A 39 -1.81 -3.20 7.14
C ILE A 39 -1.42 -3.00 8.61
N THR A 40 -0.41 -3.70 9.10
CA THR A 40 0.12 -3.50 10.46
C THR A 40 0.62 -2.07 10.66
N LYS A 41 1.32 -1.50 9.68
CA LYS A 41 1.77 -0.10 9.71
C LYS A 41 0.61 0.88 9.81
N LEU A 42 -0.42 0.73 8.97
CA LEU A 42 -1.60 1.60 8.99
C LEU A 42 -2.35 1.50 10.33
N ASN A 43 -2.49 0.28 10.87
CA ASN A 43 -3.10 0.08 12.18
C ASN A 43 -2.29 0.74 13.31
N SER A 44 -0.95 0.71 13.23
CA SER A 44 -0.09 1.40 14.19
C SER A 44 -0.24 2.92 14.12
N ILE A 45 -0.35 3.50 12.90
CA ILE A 45 -0.66 4.92 12.72
C ILE A 45 -2.00 5.25 13.39
N GLU A 46 -3.04 4.47 13.10
CA GLU A 46 -4.38 4.63 13.69
C GLU A 46 -4.32 4.62 15.22
N GLU A 47 -3.70 3.60 15.82
CA GLU A 47 -3.56 3.48 17.27
C GLU A 47 -2.77 4.63 17.88
N SER A 48 -1.72 5.11 17.20
CA SER A 48 -0.92 6.24 17.66
C SER A 48 -1.72 7.54 17.68
N LEU A 49 -2.55 7.77 16.65
CA LEU A 49 -3.37 8.96 16.51
C LEU A 49 -4.58 8.92 17.45
N LYS A 50 -5.14 7.73 17.72
CA LYS A 50 -6.24 7.54 18.67
C LYS A 50 -5.91 8.04 20.08
N LYS A 51 -4.63 8.03 20.46
CA LYS A 51 -4.17 8.60 21.74
C LYS A 51 -4.42 10.10 21.87
N LEU A 52 -4.72 10.79 20.77
CA LEU A 52 -5.04 12.22 20.75
C LEU A 52 -6.55 12.49 20.88
N ASP A 53 -7.40 11.46 20.90
CA ASP A 53 -8.87 11.61 20.94
C ASP A 53 -9.36 12.35 22.20
N TYR A 54 -8.63 12.27 23.31
CA TYR A 54 -9.00 12.97 24.55
C TYR A 54 -9.07 14.51 24.39
N LEU A 55 -8.37 15.07 23.38
CA LEU A 55 -8.38 16.51 23.09
C LEU A 55 -9.70 16.98 22.48
N TYR A 56 -10.54 16.09 21.95
CA TYR A 56 -11.90 16.46 21.50
C TYR A 56 -12.86 16.67 22.67
N GLU A 57 -12.60 16.04 23.82
CA GLU A 57 -13.42 16.19 25.02
C GLU A 57 -12.88 17.30 25.95
N ASN A 58 -11.55 17.48 25.99
CA ASN A 58 -10.90 18.32 26.99
C ASN A 58 -10.14 19.53 26.41
N GLY A 59 -9.90 19.56 25.10
CA GLY A 59 -9.06 20.57 24.45
C GLY A 59 -9.85 21.76 23.89
N ILE A 60 -9.13 22.82 23.54
CA ILE A 60 -9.67 23.96 22.81
C ILE A 60 -9.63 23.72 21.30
N THR A 61 -10.39 24.52 20.53
CA THR A 61 -10.49 24.34 19.06
C THR A 61 -9.14 24.42 18.33
N THR A 62 -8.18 25.19 18.83
CA THR A 62 -6.83 25.24 18.27
C THR A 62 -6.10 23.90 18.41
N GLU A 63 -6.18 23.27 19.59
CA GLU A 63 -5.57 21.96 19.85
C GLU A 63 -6.25 20.88 19.01
N MET A 64 -7.59 20.91 18.90
CA MET A 64 -8.34 20.03 18.00
C MET A 64 -7.85 20.17 16.55
N LYS A 65 -7.64 21.40 16.08
CA LYS A 65 -7.13 21.66 14.73
C LYS A 65 -5.73 21.10 14.54
N GLU A 66 -4.83 21.29 15.51
CA GLU A 66 -3.48 20.74 15.45
C GLU A 66 -3.47 19.20 15.43
N VAL A 67 -4.37 18.56 16.17
CA VAL A 67 -4.56 17.12 16.12
C VAL A 67 -4.99 16.68 14.72
N GLU A 68 -5.98 17.35 14.12
CA GLU A 68 -6.42 17.01 12.77
C GLU A 68 -5.33 17.23 11.72
N VAL A 69 -4.52 18.27 11.85
CA VAL A 69 -3.35 18.48 10.98
C VAL A 69 -2.36 17.32 11.11
N LYS A 70 -2.01 16.93 12.34
CA LYS A 70 -1.12 15.78 12.58
C LYS A 70 -1.68 14.47 12.01
N ARG A 71 -2.99 14.24 12.14
CA ARG A 71 -3.67 13.09 11.54
C ARG A 71 -3.53 13.12 10.02
N TYR A 72 -3.89 14.25 9.41
CA TYR A 72 -3.84 14.39 7.96
C TYR A 72 -2.42 14.19 7.42
N ASP A 73 -1.42 14.81 8.02
CA ASP A 73 -0.02 14.69 7.60
C ASP A 73 0.48 13.24 7.69
N ALA A 74 0.14 12.53 8.78
CA ALA A 74 0.51 11.12 8.94
C ALA A 74 -0.12 10.23 7.86
N TRP A 75 -1.39 10.44 7.55
CA TRP A 75 -2.09 9.69 6.50
C TRP A 75 -1.62 10.05 5.09
N ASP A 76 -1.33 11.32 4.81
CA ASP A 76 -0.80 11.75 3.52
C ASP A 76 0.60 11.18 3.27
N GLN A 77 1.46 11.17 4.30
CA GLN A 77 2.77 10.52 4.22
C GLN A 77 2.63 9.02 3.93
N ALA A 78 1.72 8.32 4.62
CA ALA A 78 1.47 6.91 4.38
C ALA A 78 0.92 6.65 2.96
N LEU A 79 0.00 7.50 2.48
CA LEU A 79 -0.56 7.41 1.14
C LEU A 79 0.52 7.55 0.07
N ASN A 80 1.41 8.53 0.22
CA ASN A 80 2.51 8.79 -0.71
C ASN A 80 3.50 7.62 -0.75
N GLU A 81 3.81 7.03 0.40
CA GLU A 81 4.67 5.84 0.49
C GLU A 81 4.04 4.63 -0.20
N ILE A 82 2.77 4.33 0.11
CA ILE A 82 1.99 3.25 -0.53
C ILE A 82 1.98 3.45 -2.05
N TYR A 83 1.69 4.65 -2.53
CA TYR A 83 1.68 4.96 -3.96
C TYR A 83 3.05 4.74 -4.62
N ALA A 84 4.14 5.11 -3.94
CA ALA A 84 5.50 4.88 -4.43
C ALA A 84 5.87 3.38 -4.51
N VAL A 85 5.35 2.57 -3.60
CA VAL A 85 5.50 1.10 -3.64
C VAL A 85 4.71 0.51 -4.79
N LEU A 86 3.43 0.88 -4.93
CA LEU A 86 2.57 0.40 -6.01
C LEU A 86 3.15 0.73 -7.39
N LYS A 87 3.81 1.87 -7.55
CA LYS A 87 4.52 2.24 -8.79
C LYS A 87 5.62 1.25 -9.19
N LYS A 88 6.19 0.50 -8.23
CA LYS A 88 7.23 -0.51 -8.47
C LYS A 88 6.65 -1.91 -8.68
N GLN A 89 5.45 -2.18 -8.14
CA GLN A 89 4.82 -3.50 -8.16
C GLN A 89 3.87 -3.66 -9.36
N LEU A 90 3.05 -2.66 -9.64
CA LEU A 90 2.03 -2.71 -10.67
C LEU A 90 2.64 -2.61 -12.08
N SER A 91 2.01 -3.27 -13.04
CA SER A 91 2.34 -3.07 -14.46
C SER A 91 2.05 -1.62 -14.88
N THR A 92 2.68 -1.17 -15.99
CA THR A 92 2.44 0.16 -16.54
C THR A 92 0.95 0.45 -16.79
N SER A 93 0.19 -0.56 -17.27
CA SER A 93 -1.24 -0.42 -17.55
C SER A 93 -2.06 -0.23 -16.28
N GLU A 94 -1.82 -1.07 -15.26
CA GLU A 94 -2.50 -0.99 -13.96
C GLU A 94 -2.15 0.32 -13.25
N MET A 95 -0.88 0.74 -13.30
CA MET A 95 -0.44 1.98 -12.69
C MET A 95 -1.05 3.22 -13.38
N ASN A 96 -1.22 3.19 -14.70
CA ASN A 96 -1.92 4.26 -15.42
C ASN A 96 -3.40 4.32 -15.02
N THR A 97 -4.06 3.17 -14.92
CA THR A 97 -5.44 3.11 -14.43
C THR A 97 -5.56 3.62 -12.99
N LEU A 98 -4.64 3.23 -12.11
CA LEU A 98 -4.59 3.71 -10.74
C LEU A 98 -4.38 5.23 -10.68
N ARG A 99 -3.56 5.80 -11.58
CA ARG A 99 -3.35 7.25 -11.65
C ARG A 99 -4.64 8.02 -11.97
N GLU A 100 -5.45 7.53 -12.89
CA GLU A 100 -6.77 8.13 -13.16
C GLU A 100 -7.67 8.05 -11.93
N LYS A 101 -7.77 6.86 -11.32
CA LYS A 101 -8.54 6.65 -10.09
C LYS A 101 -8.07 7.55 -8.94
N GLN A 102 -6.78 7.87 -8.86
CA GLN A 102 -6.27 8.80 -7.84
C GLN A 102 -6.68 10.25 -8.12
N ARG A 103 -6.69 10.69 -9.38
CA ARG A 103 -7.19 12.03 -9.74
C ARG A 103 -8.67 12.19 -9.39
N GLU A 104 -9.47 11.19 -9.75
CA GLU A 104 -10.90 11.16 -9.40
C GLU A 104 -11.10 11.17 -7.88
N TRP A 105 -10.30 10.39 -7.16
CA TRP A 105 -10.34 10.35 -5.71
C TRP A 105 -9.99 11.70 -5.07
N ILE A 106 -9.01 12.45 -5.58
CA ILE A 106 -8.68 13.79 -5.08
C ILE A 106 -9.88 14.72 -5.20
N THR A 107 -10.56 14.73 -6.36
CA THR A 107 -11.78 15.51 -6.56
C THR A 107 -12.89 15.11 -5.56
N TYR A 108 -13.05 13.81 -5.32
CA TYR A 108 -14.01 13.30 -4.33
C TYR A 108 -13.66 13.75 -2.90
N ARG A 109 -12.39 13.64 -2.51
CA ARG A 109 -11.87 14.06 -1.20
C ARG A 109 -12.13 15.55 -0.97
N ASP A 110 -11.77 16.38 -1.93
CA ASP A 110 -11.87 17.83 -1.81
C ASP A 110 -13.33 18.27 -1.71
N ARG A 111 -14.23 17.65 -2.49
CA ARG A 111 -15.68 17.85 -2.37
C ARG A 111 -16.21 17.46 -0.98
N LYS A 112 -15.77 16.32 -0.43
CA LYS A 112 -16.16 15.89 0.92
C LYS A 112 -15.71 16.89 1.99
N ALA A 113 -14.51 17.44 1.85
CA ALA A 113 -13.97 18.44 2.77
C ALA A 113 -14.74 19.77 2.70
N GLU A 114 -15.17 20.17 1.50
CA GLU A 114 -16.07 21.31 1.29
C GLU A 114 -17.45 21.09 1.91
N GLU A 115 -18.04 19.88 1.75
CA GLU A 115 -19.29 19.54 2.40
C GLU A 115 -19.18 19.57 3.94
N ALA A 116 -18.06 19.10 4.48
CA ALA A 116 -17.78 19.16 5.92
C ALA A 116 -17.68 20.61 6.42
N TRP A 117 -17.03 21.49 5.64
CA TRP A 117 -17.00 22.93 5.92
C TRP A 117 -18.42 23.51 5.96
N ASN A 118 -19.23 23.24 4.94
CA ASN A 118 -20.57 23.80 4.84
C ASN A 118 -21.52 23.31 5.95
N LYS A 119 -21.36 22.06 6.40
CA LYS A 119 -22.18 21.46 7.47
C LYS A 119 -21.80 21.90 8.87
N SER A 120 -20.55 22.28 9.10
CA SER A 120 -20.01 22.62 10.42
C SER A 120 -20.29 24.07 10.85
N GLY A 121 -20.90 24.87 9.98
CA GLY A 121 -21.15 26.29 10.21
C GLY A 121 -19.97 27.16 9.78
N ARG A 122 -20.02 28.46 10.08
CA ARG A 122 -18.90 29.39 9.83
C ARG A 122 -18.07 29.50 11.11
N GLY A 123 -16.74 29.44 11.03
CA GLY A 123 -15.87 29.71 12.17
C GLY A 123 -14.61 28.84 12.22
N THR A 124 -13.95 28.76 13.37
CA THR A 124 -12.75 27.93 13.55
C THR A 124 -13.07 26.43 13.49
N LEU A 125 -14.27 26.03 13.93
CA LEU A 125 -14.71 24.64 13.92
C LEU A 125 -14.87 24.08 12.49
N SER A 126 -15.18 24.93 11.50
CA SER A 126 -15.24 24.48 10.12
C SER A 126 -13.87 24.14 9.55
N GLY A 127 -12.83 24.84 9.99
CA GLY A 127 -11.44 24.46 9.70
C GLY A 127 -11.08 23.09 10.27
N VAL A 128 -11.51 22.77 11.50
CA VAL A 128 -11.33 21.44 12.10
C VAL A 128 -12.06 20.38 11.28
N ALA A 129 -13.32 20.62 10.92
CA ALA A 129 -14.15 19.68 10.15
C ALA A 129 -13.57 19.39 8.76
N THR A 130 -13.06 20.40 8.04
CA THR A 130 -12.41 20.22 6.74
C THR A 130 -11.17 19.34 6.84
N ILE A 131 -10.28 19.61 7.80
CA ILE A 131 -9.05 18.84 7.96
C ILE A 131 -9.37 17.40 8.39
N SER A 132 -10.34 17.23 9.29
CA SER A 132 -10.84 15.91 9.69
C SER A 132 -11.37 15.10 8.50
N SER A 133 -12.16 15.73 7.63
CA SER A 133 -12.65 15.08 6.40
C SER A 133 -11.52 14.66 5.47
N ASN A 134 -10.48 15.50 5.34
CA ASN A 134 -9.28 15.17 4.56
C ASN A 134 -8.51 14.00 5.17
N ALA A 135 -8.28 14.01 6.50
CA ALA A 135 -7.61 12.93 7.22
C ALA A 135 -8.34 11.59 7.04
N ASN A 136 -9.66 11.57 7.28
CA ASN A 136 -10.47 10.35 7.17
C ASN A 136 -10.50 9.80 5.74
N SER A 137 -10.70 10.67 4.75
CA SER A 137 -10.70 10.24 3.34
C SER A 137 -9.34 9.68 2.91
N THR A 138 -8.24 10.24 3.43
CA THR A 138 -6.86 9.81 3.12
C THR A 138 -6.54 8.49 3.81
N ARG A 139 -6.96 8.32 5.07
CA ARG A 139 -6.90 7.05 5.79
C ARG A 139 -7.62 5.93 5.02
N GLU A 140 -8.89 6.13 4.68
CA GLU A 140 -9.68 5.15 3.93
C GLU A 140 -8.98 4.79 2.61
N ARG A 141 -8.41 5.78 1.92
CA ARG A 141 -7.67 5.55 0.69
C ARG A 141 -6.42 4.70 0.90
N CYS A 142 -5.66 4.91 1.98
CA CYS A 142 -4.49 4.09 2.31
C CYS A 142 -4.87 2.61 2.42
N TYR A 143 -5.90 2.30 3.22
CA TYR A 143 -6.37 0.92 3.37
C TYR A 143 -6.86 0.33 2.04
N GLN A 144 -7.66 1.07 1.28
CA GLN A 144 -8.12 0.61 -0.04
C GLN A 144 -6.98 0.27 -0.99
N LEU A 145 -5.92 1.08 -1.02
CA LEU A 145 -4.79 0.84 -1.90
C LEU A 145 -4.01 -0.41 -1.51
N VAL A 146 -3.75 -0.60 -0.22
CA VAL A 146 -3.08 -1.79 0.30
C VAL A 146 -3.93 -3.03 0.05
N GLU A 147 -5.23 -2.97 0.36
CA GLU A 147 -6.12 -4.12 0.22
C GLU A 147 -6.32 -4.56 -1.24
N GLN A 148 -6.43 -3.60 -2.16
CA GLN A 148 -6.77 -3.89 -3.56
C GLN A 148 -5.55 -4.11 -4.48
N TYR A 149 -4.41 -3.49 -4.18
CA TYR A 149 -3.27 -3.45 -5.11
C TYR A 149 -1.98 -4.02 -4.54
N MET A 150 -1.87 -4.18 -3.21
CA MET A 150 -0.75 -4.95 -2.65
C MET A 150 -1.16 -6.41 -2.54
N GLU A 151 -0.37 -7.24 -3.20
CA GLU A 151 -0.34 -8.68 -3.00
C GLU A 151 0.43 -9.00 -1.72
#